data_AF-F9QC30-F1
#
_entry.id   AF-F9QC30-F1
#
_cell.length_a   1.000
_cell.length_b   1.000
_cell.length_c   1.000
_cell.angle_alpha   90.00
_cell.angle_beta   90.00
_cell.angle_gamma   90.00
#
_symmetry.space_group_name_H-M   'P 1'
#
loop_
_entity.id
_entity.type
_entity.pdbx_description
1 polymer ?
#
loop_
_entity_poly.entity_id
_entity_poly.type
_entity_poly.pdbx_seq_one_letter_code
_entity_poly.pdbx_strand_id
1 'polypeptide(L)'
;MAADQKGNLETIFDGQQLDFIKHVNPPGGGKEATGLVTRFTRSAKAAVSGYPLELRLFHEIEVAKILVNAYFNDFDKERVTYQLEQSRINEILKPLNAKLNAQRIKGVNEDDVVDLQDYAQESFGKSLSVLQANYWARAVAMAPRLNIEDRATLFSVLWAEIPELTQIYIRFAKTLFQLGNPERVYAPLTAVVKDNGSGGLSQADSIMNVDMLERLGTNRDEQIAVRPFIEEGLVGEPVSISLAELTALTAELVFPLINPTRVPAVETVDLLDFPGYRGRLAITSLSEVKEGNPVSQLILRGKVAYLFERYTDSQEMNILVVCTPSTKQSDVNSVGPVLERWINKTQGDNPIDRAKRKPGLLWAITMFDMRISSDLGKDEDMLKMSWGQGGLLKQTILERFGNYTWLNEWANGKPFDNVF
;
A
#
# COMPACT_ATOMS: atom_id res chain seq x y z
N MET A 1 1.52 -20.47 -7.45
CA MET A 1 2.78 -20.97 -6.86
C MET A 1 2.60 -21.39 -5.41
N ALA A 2 2.09 -20.50 -4.54
CA ALA A 2 1.83 -20.80 -3.13
C ALA A 2 0.62 -21.72 -2.88
N ALA A 3 -0.32 -21.78 -3.82
CA ALA A 3 -1.47 -22.69 -3.71
C ALA A 3 -1.04 -24.16 -3.63
N ASP A 4 -1.88 -25.00 -3.04
CA ASP A 4 -1.68 -26.44 -2.98
C ASP A 4 -1.82 -27.12 -4.36
N GLN A 5 -1.71 -28.45 -4.40
CA GLN A 5 -1.85 -29.25 -5.63
C GLN A 5 -3.23 -29.09 -6.30
N LYS A 6 -4.26 -28.67 -5.56
CA LYS A 6 -5.62 -28.43 -6.05
C LYS A 6 -5.85 -26.96 -6.44
N GLY A 7 -4.86 -26.09 -6.22
CA GLY A 7 -4.95 -24.67 -6.51
C GLY A 7 -5.61 -23.84 -5.39
N ASN A 8 -5.78 -24.40 -4.19
CA ASN A 8 -6.38 -23.69 -3.06
C ASN A 8 -5.32 -23.00 -2.19
N LEU A 9 -5.73 -21.91 -1.53
CA LEU A 9 -4.91 -21.16 -0.56
C LEU A 9 -5.64 -21.20 0.79
N GLU A 10 -5.41 -22.28 1.54
CA GLU A 10 -6.19 -22.57 2.75
C GLU A 10 -5.45 -22.20 4.04
N THR A 11 -6.20 -21.74 5.03
CA THR A 11 -5.75 -21.43 6.39
C THR A 11 -6.70 -22.02 7.44
N ILE A 12 -6.28 -22.03 8.71
CA ILE A 12 -7.13 -22.31 9.86
C ILE A 12 -7.07 -21.09 10.79
N PHE A 13 -8.21 -20.41 10.96
CA PHE A 13 -8.38 -19.32 11.92
C PHE A 13 -9.41 -19.74 12.96
N ASP A 14 -9.02 -19.75 14.25
CA ASP A 14 -9.87 -20.21 15.37
C ASP A 14 -10.57 -21.57 15.10
N GLY A 15 -9.85 -22.51 14.48
CA GLY A 15 -10.38 -23.83 14.15
C GLY A 15 -11.27 -23.90 12.91
N GLN A 16 -11.56 -22.76 12.28
CA GLN A 16 -12.30 -22.70 11.02
C GLN A 16 -11.34 -22.72 9.82
N GLN A 17 -11.52 -23.69 8.93
CA GLN A 17 -10.78 -23.76 7.67
C GLN A 17 -11.37 -22.78 6.65
N LEU A 18 -10.50 -21.95 6.06
CA LEU A 18 -10.89 -20.94 5.07
C LEU A 18 -9.95 -20.98 3.87
N ASP A 19 -10.53 -20.94 2.68
CA ASP A 19 -9.81 -20.66 1.44
C ASP A 19 -9.80 -19.14 1.14
N PHE A 20 -8.63 -18.58 0.84
CA PHE A 20 -8.44 -17.15 0.57
C PHE A 20 -9.29 -16.66 -0.60
N ILE A 21 -9.27 -17.37 -1.73
CA ILE A 21 -9.95 -16.94 -2.97
C ILE A 21 -11.47 -16.98 -2.80
N LYS A 22 -11.99 -18.02 -2.14
CA LYS A 22 -13.43 -18.21 -1.95
C LYS A 22 -14.01 -17.36 -0.82
N HIS A 23 -13.26 -17.19 0.27
CA HIS A 23 -13.82 -16.65 1.51
C HIS A 23 -13.24 -15.31 1.94
N VAL A 24 -12.04 -14.91 1.53
CA VAL A 24 -11.38 -13.70 2.08
C VAL A 24 -11.17 -12.61 1.04
N ASN A 25 -10.80 -12.98 -0.19
CA ASN A 25 -10.49 -12.03 -1.26
C ASN A 25 -11.76 -11.53 -1.95
N PRO A 26 -12.10 -10.24 -1.83
CA PRO A 26 -13.35 -9.70 -2.35
C PRO A 26 -13.39 -9.75 -3.89
N PRO A 27 -14.57 -10.05 -4.50
CA PRO A 27 -14.70 -10.09 -5.95
C PRO A 27 -14.53 -8.67 -6.52
N GLY A 28 -13.54 -8.48 -7.39
CA GLY A 28 -13.16 -7.18 -7.93
C GLY A 28 -14.23 -6.49 -8.79
N GLY A 29 -15.19 -7.21 -9.40
CA GLY A 29 -16.23 -6.58 -10.24
C GLY A 29 -15.70 -5.66 -11.37
N GLY A 30 -14.42 -5.78 -11.75
CA GLY A 30 -13.75 -4.90 -12.72
C GLY A 30 -13.01 -3.69 -12.12
N LYS A 31 -13.02 -3.50 -10.80
CA LYS A 31 -12.19 -2.53 -10.04
C LYS A 31 -11.33 -3.30 -9.01
N GLU A 32 -10.23 -2.73 -8.54
CA GLU A 32 -9.51 -3.32 -7.40
C GLU A 32 -10.36 -3.29 -6.15
N ALA A 33 -10.67 -4.46 -5.60
CA ALA A 33 -11.43 -4.58 -4.36
C ALA A 33 -10.55 -4.64 -3.11
N THR A 34 -9.26 -4.94 -3.23
CA THR A 34 -8.37 -5.12 -2.07
C THR A 34 -7.58 -3.86 -1.74
N GLY A 35 -7.50 -3.49 -0.45
CA GLY A 35 -6.84 -2.26 0.02
C GLY A 35 -5.60 -2.45 0.91
N LEU A 36 -5.09 -3.66 1.07
CA LEU A 36 -3.95 -4.01 1.94
C LEU A 36 -3.12 -5.17 1.35
N VAL A 37 -1.90 -5.37 1.83
CA VAL A 37 -1.03 -6.47 1.39
C VAL A 37 -1.43 -7.77 2.10
N THR A 38 -1.51 -8.88 1.36
CA THR A 38 -1.67 -10.21 1.97
C THR A 38 -0.34 -10.95 1.98
N ARG A 39 0.13 -11.35 3.15
CA ARG A 39 1.33 -12.20 3.30
C ARG A 39 0.93 -13.66 3.44
N PHE A 40 1.14 -14.44 2.40
CA PHE A 40 1.04 -15.90 2.48
C PHE A 40 2.34 -16.48 3.03
N THR A 41 2.26 -17.22 4.12
CA THR A 41 3.44 -17.77 4.80
C THR A 41 3.19 -19.17 5.36
N ARG A 42 4.25 -19.97 5.46
CA ARG A 42 4.27 -21.27 6.13
C ARG A 42 4.85 -21.21 7.55
N SER A 43 5.37 -20.05 7.95
CA SER A 43 6.10 -19.85 9.21
C SER A 43 5.35 -19.00 10.24
N ALA A 44 4.02 -18.84 10.09
CA ALA A 44 3.25 -18.01 11.00
C ALA A 44 3.23 -18.59 12.42
N LYS A 45 3.18 -17.68 13.40
CA LYS A 45 3.09 -18.01 14.82
C LYS A 45 1.66 -18.42 15.19
N ALA A 46 1.52 -19.00 16.38
CA ALA A 46 0.22 -19.39 16.92
C ALA A 46 -0.71 -18.18 17.04
N ALA A 47 -1.96 -18.37 16.59
CA ALA A 47 -3.03 -17.39 16.70
C ALA A 47 -3.38 -17.07 18.17
N VAL A 48 -3.84 -15.84 18.41
CA VAL A 48 -4.43 -15.46 19.70
C VAL A 48 -5.86 -15.98 19.72
N SER A 49 -6.24 -16.76 20.75
CA SER A 49 -7.59 -17.31 20.89
C SER A 49 -8.66 -16.22 20.78
N GLY A 50 -9.58 -16.36 19.82
CA GLY A 50 -10.66 -15.40 19.55
C GLY A 50 -10.25 -14.18 18.71
N TYR A 51 -8.95 -14.05 18.41
CA TYR A 51 -8.36 -12.98 17.62
C TYR A 51 -7.32 -13.55 16.65
N PRO A 52 -7.73 -14.40 15.69
CA PRO A 52 -6.80 -15.23 14.94
C PRO A 52 -6.09 -14.49 13.82
N LEU A 53 -6.52 -13.27 13.49
CA LEU A 53 -5.96 -12.47 12.40
C LEU A 53 -4.83 -11.61 12.93
N GLU A 54 -3.60 -11.84 12.47
CA GLU A 54 -2.49 -10.93 12.70
C GLU A 54 -2.47 -9.83 11.61
N LEU A 55 -2.64 -8.58 12.04
CA LEU A 55 -2.67 -7.40 11.18
C LEU A 55 -1.49 -6.50 11.52
N ARG A 56 -0.63 -6.20 10.54
CA ARG A 56 0.41 -5.17 10.71
C ARG A 56 -0.17 -3.80 10.41
N LEU A 57 0.12 -2.84 11.27
CA LEU A 57 -0.38 -1.49 11.15
C LEU A 57 0.66 -0.55 10.54
N PHE A 58 0.18 0.56 9.98
CA PHE A 58 1.01 1.73 9.74
C PHE A 58 1.36 2.43 11.05
N HIS A 59 2.57 2.94 11.13
CA HIS A 59 2.96 3.89 12.16
C HIS A 59 2.36 5.27 11.87
N GLU A 60 2.32 6.13 12.88
CA GLU A 60 1.77 7.49 12.74
C GLU A 60 2.48 8.28 11.62
N ILE A 61 3.81 8.12 11.50
CA ILE A 61 4.57 8.82 10.47
C ILE A 61 4.25 8.33 9.05
N GLU A 62 3.89 7.05 8.91
CA GLU A 62 3.49 6.48 7.63
C GLU A 62 2.12 7.00 7.20
N VAL A 63 1.23 7.32 8.15
CA VAL A 63 0.00 8.06 7.86
C VAL A 63 0.33 9.42 7.24
N ALA A 64 1.34 10.14 7.75
CA ALA A 64 1.79 11.38 7.12
C ALA A 64 2.28 11.11 5.68
N LYS A 65 3.12 10.09 5.46
CA LYS A 65 3.60 9.71 4.11
C LYS A 65 2.47 9.41 3.12
N ILE A 66 1.42 8.71 3.58
CA ILE A 66 0.22 8.43 2.79
C ILE A 66 -0.49 9.72 2.39
N LEU A 67 -0.65 10.67 3.31
CA LEU A 67 -1.31 11.95 3.03
C LEU A 67 -0.48 12.84 2.09
N VAL A 68 0.85 12.85 2.26
CA VAL A 68 1.77 13.52 1.33
C VAL A 68 1.68 12.90 -0.05
N ASN A 69 1.66 11.57 -0.16
CA ASN A 69 1.50 10.85 -1.43
C ASN A 69 0.18 11.26 -2.11
N ALA A 70 -0.93 11.22 -1.37
CA ALA A 70 -2.25 11.58 -1.89
C ALA A 70 -2.28 13.04 -2.36
N TYR A 71 -1.77 13.99 -1.56
CA TYR A 71 -1.73 15.39 -1.97
C TYR A 71 -0.94 15.59 -3.27
N PHE A 72 0.30 15.10 -3.34
CA PHE A 72 1.15 15.36 -4.50
C PHE A 72 0.79 14.55 -5.74
N ASN A 73 0.10 13.43 -5.62
CA ASN A 73 -0.20 12.58 -6.79
C ASN A 73 -1.65 12.67 -7.24
N ASP A 74 -2.58 13.12 -6.39
CA ASP A 74 -3.99 13.22 -6.75
C ASP A 74 -4.45 14.67 -6.98
N PHE A 75 -3.65 15.68 -6.61
CA PHE A 75 -3.94 17.08 -6.93
C PHE A 75 -3.21 17.56 -8.19
N ASP A 76 -3.87 18.39 -8.99
CA ASP A 76 -3.28 19.04 -10.17
C ASP A 76 -2.33 20.17 -9.75
N LYS A 77 -1.03 19.88 -9.78
CA LYS A 77 0.03 20.80 -9.36
C LYS A 77 0.11 22.08 -10.18
N GLU A 78 -0.37 22.08 -11.42
CA GLU A 78 -0.35 23.27 -12.27
C GLU A 78 -1.48 24.23 -11.91
N ARG A 79 -2.57 23.71 -11.32
CA ARG A 79 -3.78 24.46 -11.03
C ARG A 79 -3.97 24.77 -9.55
N VAL A 80 -3.34 24.02 -8.65
CA VAL A 80 -3.33 24.33 -7.21
C VAL A 80 -2.53 25.61 -6.94
N THR A 81 -3.11 26.49 -6.13
CA THR A 81 -2.56 27.83 -5.84
C THR A 81 -1.72 27.89 -4.57
N TYR A 82 -1.70 26.82 -3.75
CA TYR A 82 -0.93 26.81 -2.51
C TYR A 82 0.57 26.91 -2.78
N GLN A 83 1.19 27.95 -2.24
CA GLN A 83 2.64 28.16 -2.28
C GLN A 83 3.17 28.22 -0.85
N LEU A 84 4.03 27.27 -0.51
CA LEU A 84 4.67 27.24 0.80
C LEU A 84 5.85 28.20 0.82
N GLU A 85 5.75 29.25 1.63
CA GLU A 85 6.81 30.23 1.83
C GLU A 85 7.52 30.05 3.16
N GLN A 86 8.78 30.52 3.23
CA GLN A 86 9.57 30.48 4.47
C GLN A 86 8.94 31.27 5.62
N SER A 87 8.19 32.34 5.32
CA SER A 87 7.38 33.11 6.26
C SER A 87 6.37 32.20 6.96
N ARG A 88 5.59 31.44 6.18
CA ARG A 88 4.58 30.51 6.67
C ARG A 88 5.17 29.39 7.52
N ILE A 89 6.31 28.84 7.12
CA ILE A 89 7.06 27.85 7.91
C ILE A 89 7.38 28.41 9.30
N ASN A 90 7.91 29.64 9.37
CA ASN A 90 8.27 30.26 10.64
C ASN A 90 7.03 30.56 11.51
N GLU A 91 5.91 30.95 10.90
CA GLU A 91 4.63 31.16 11.58
C GLU A 91 4.11 29.89 12.25
N ILE A 92 4.30 28.72 11.64
CA ILE A 92 3.88 27.44 12.20
C ILE A 92 4.85 26.98 13.29
N LEU A 93 6.16 27.06 13.06
CA LEU A 93 7.17 26.56 14.00
C LEU A 93 7.22 27.37 15.31
N LYS A 94 7.02 28.69 15.25
CA LYS A 94 7.13 29.59 16.41
C LYS A 94 6.19 29.21 17.58
N PRO A 95 4.86 29.08 17.39
CA PRO A 95 3.95 28.69 18.47
C PRO A 95 4.19 27.25 18.95
N LEU A 96 4.58 26.33 18.06
CA LEU A 96 4.84 24.94 18.42
C LEU A 96 6.02 24.80 19.39
N ASN A 97 7.03 25.68 19.30
CA ASN A 97 8.16 25.67 20.22
C ASN A 97 7.74 25.89 21.68
N ALA A 98 6.66 26.64 21.93
CA ALA A 98 6.11 26.87 23.27
C ALA A 98 5.24 25.71 23.78
N LYS A 99 4.90 24.74 22.93
CA LYS A 99 4.04 23.59 23.24
C LYS A 99 4.79 22.28 23.44
N LEU A 100 6.12 22.32 23.41
CA LEU A 100 6.96 21.14 23.61
C LEU A 100 6.77 20.58 25.02
N ASN A 101 6.45 19.30 25.12
CA ASN A 101 6.40 18.59 26.38
C ASN A 101 7.82 18.30 26.89
N ALA A 102 7.97 18.25 28.22
CA ALA A 102 9.24 17.87 28.85
C ALA A 102 9.59 16.41 28.54
N GLN A 103 8.59 15.54 28.52
CA GLN A 103 8.71 14.13 28.16
C GLN A 103 8.33 13.89 26.70
N ARG A 104 8.89 12.81 26.14
CA ARG A 104 8.51 12.35 24.80
C ARG A 104 7.08 11.83 24.79
N ILE A 105 6.38 12.06 23.69
CA ILE A 105 5.03 11.54 23.44
C ILE A 105 5.15 10.40 22.42
N LYS A 106 4.61 9.22 22.74
CA LYS A 106 4.65 8.04 21.85
C LYS A 106 3.94 8.34 20.50
N GLY A 107 4.40 7.68 19.44
CA GLY A 107 3.82 7.74 18.09
C GLY A 107 4.81 8.13 17.01
N VAL A 108 5.66 9.13 17.29
CA VAL A 108 6.69 9.62 16.36
C VAL A 108 8.00 9.88 17.11
N ASN A 109 9.11 9.35 16.60
CA ASN A 109 10.47 9.61 17.09
C ASN A 109 11.29 10.42 16.06
N GLU A 110 12.57 10.68 16.33
CA GLU A 110 13.46 11.42 15.43
C GLU A 110 13.70 10.70 14.10
N ASP A 111 13.97 9.39 14.14
CA ASP A 111 14.24 8.56 12.96
C ASP A 111 13.02 8.52 12.04
N ASP A 112 11.82 8.47 12.60
CA ASP A 112 10.56 8.57 11.86
C ASP A 112 10.51 9.88 11.05
N VAL A 113 10.87 11.03 11.66
CA VAL A 113 10.84 12.32 10.96
C VAL A 113 11.92 12.40 9.87
N VAL A 114 13.09 11.80 10.10
CA VAL A 114 14.14 11.68 9.08
C VAL A 114 13.65 10.81 7.92
N ASP A 115 13.00 9.69 8.21
CA ASP A 115 12.41 8.80 7.20
C ASP A 115 11.27 9.49 6.42
N LEU A 116 10.49 10.37 7.05
CA LEU A 116 9.55 11.27 6.36
C LEU A 116 10.25 12.30 5.48
N GLN A 117 11.35 12.90 5.96
CA GLN A 117 12.16 13.85 5.20
C GLN A 117 12.73 13.20 3.94
N ASP A 118 13.34 12.02 4.08
CA ASP A 118 13.94 11.28 2.97
C ASP A 118 12.89 10.92 1.93
N TYR A 119 11.75 10.37 2.37
CA TYR A 119 10.62 10.08 1.50
C TYR A 119 10.11 11.32 0.75
N ALA A 120 9.94 12.44 1.46
CA ALA A 120 9.47 13.70 0.87
C ALA A 120 10.48 14.28 -0.13
N GLN A 121 11.77 14.15 0.14
CA GLN A 121 12.84 14.64 -0.72
C GLN A 121 13.01 13.78 -1.97
N GLU A 122 13.02 12.45 -1.83
CA GLU A 122 13.11 11.50 -2.94
C GLU A 122 11.92 11.65 -3.89
N SER A 123 10.70 11.76 -3.34
CA SER A 123 9.47 11.73 -4.12
C SER A 123 9.04 13.12 -4.63
N PHE A 124 9.28 14.17 -3.84
CA PHE A 124 8.71 15.51 -4.07
C PHE A 124 9.69 16.67 -3.84
N GLY A 125 11.01 16.41 -3.83
CA GLY A 125 12.04 17.36 -3.39
C GLY A 125 12.05 18.72 -4.09
N LYS A 126 11.66 18.80 -5.38
CA LYS A 126 11.52 20.09 -6.07
C LYS A 126 10.43 20.96 -5.44
N SER A 127 9.25 20.37 -5.22
CA SER A 127 8.08 21.05 -4.64
C SER A 127 8.26 21.38 -3.16
N LEU A 128 9.06 20.60 -2.44
CA LEU A 128 9.30 20.77 -0.99
C LEU A 128 10.66 21.39 -0.66
N SER A 129 11.37 21.93 -1.65
CA SER A 129 12.74 22.46 -1.49
C SER A 129 12.86 23.56 -0.43
N VAL A 130 11.81 24.36 -0.22
CA VAL A 130 11.75 25.40 0.82
C VAL A 130 11.90 24.84 2.24
N LEU A 131 11.53 23.57 2.47
CA LEU A 131 11.64 22.92 3.78
C LEU A 131 13.09 22.60 4.16
N GLN A 132 14.00 22.53 3.20
CA GLN A 132 15.39 22.13 3.42
C GLN A 132 16.20 23.15 4.25
N ALA A 133 15.73 24.39 4.36
CA ALA A 133 16.45 25.42 5.10
C ALA A 133 16.47 25.15 6.62
N ASN A 134 15.31 25.18 7.28
CA ASN A 134 15.24 25.04 8.74
C ASN A 134 14.08 24.17 9.23
N TYR A 135 13.14 23.77 8.37
CA TYR A 135 11.94 23.05 8.79
C TYR A 135 12.29 21.65 9.30
N TRP A 136 13.01 20.85 8.51
CA TRP A 136 13.29 19.45 8.88
C TRP A 136 14.09 19.33 10.17
N ALA A 137 15.15 20.12 10.32
CA ALA A 137 15.95 20.15 11.56
C ALA A 137 15.10 20.48 12.80
N ARG A 138 14.11 21.38 12.65
CA ARG A 138 13.17 21.72 13.72
C ARG A 138 12.15 20.62 13.93
N ALA A 139 11.59 20.06 12.86
CA ALA A 139 10.60 18.98 12.92
C ALA A 139 11.16 17.75 13.65
N VAL A 140 12.38 17.33 13.31
CA VAL A 140 13.08 16.20 13.97
C VAL A 140 13.19 16.44 15.48
N ALA A 141 13.59 17.64 15.90
CA ALA A 141 13.73 17.96 17.32
C ALA A 141 12.39 18.12 18.06
N MET A 142 11.33 18.55 17.36
CA MET A 142 10.08 18.95 17.97
C MET A 142 9.04 17.82 18.00
N ALA A 143 8.85 17.08 16.90
CA ALA A 143 7.77 16.11 16.75
C ALA A 143 7.68 15.07 17.90
N PRO A 144 8.80 14.50 18.40
CA PRO A 144 8.75 13.52 19.50
C PRO A 144 8.26 14.09 20.84
N ARG A 145 8.16 15.42 20.96
CA ARG A 145 7.72 16.13 22.18
C ARG A 145 6.41 16.89 22.00
N LEU A 146 5.83 16.89 20.81
CA LEU A 146 4.52 17.48 20.53
C LEU A 146 3.42 16.44 20.79
N ASN A 147 2.25 16.91 21.23
CA ASN A 147 1.04 16.09 21.22
C ASN A 147 0.56 15.86 19.77
N ILE A 148 -0.46 15.02 19.59
CA ILE A 148 -0.96 14.61 18.27
C ILE A 148 -1.43 15.81 17.43
N GLU A 149 -2.19 16.73 18.02
CA GLU A 149 -2.72 17.92 17.34
C GLU A 149 -1.60 18.88 16.90
N ASP A 150 -0.58 19.03 17.73
CA ASP A 150 0.57 19.86 17.43
C ASP A 150 1.50 19.20 16.39
N ARG A 151 1.63 17.87 16.38
CA ARG A 151 2.28 17.13 15.28
C ARG A 151 1.51 17.28 13.97
N ALA A 152 0.19 17.22 14.01
CA ALA A 152 -0.64 17.45 12.83
C ALA A 152 -0.42 18.86 12.26
N THR A 153 -0.30 19.86 13.13
CA THR A 153 0.03 21.24 12.75
C THR A 153 1.45 21.36 12.18
N LEU A 154 2.41 20.62 12.75
CA LEU A 154 3.79 20.58 12.25
C LEU A 154 3.84 20.02 10.82
N PHE A 155 3.16 18.90 10.56
CA PHE A 155 3.22 18.19 9.27
C PHE A 155 2.23 18.73 8.22
N SER A 156 1.29 19.59 8.60
CA SER A 156 0.22 20.05 7.69
C SER A 156 0.72 20.76 6.43
N VAL A 157 1.89 21.40 6.50
CA VAL A 157 2.55 22.03 5.34
C VAL A 157 2.85 21.04 4.21
N LEU A 158 2.98 19.75 4.51
CA LEU A 158 3.27 18.70 3.52
C LEU A 158 2.06 18.33 2.67
N TRP A 159 0.85 18.72 3.08
CA TRP A 159 -0.40 18.53 2.34
C TRP A 159 -1.20 19.83 2.21
N ALA A 160 -0.49 20.94 2.01
CA ALA A 160 -1.05 22.28 1.80
C ALA A 160 -2.00 22.79 2.88
N GLU A 161 -1.81 22.31 4.12
CA GLU A 161 -2.61 22.69 5.28
C GLU A 161 -4.11 22.43 5.11
N ILE A 162 -4.47 21.50 4.21
CA ILE A 162 -5.86 21.13 3.95
C ILE A 162 -6.49 20.61 5.27
N PRO A 163 -7.54 21.27 5.80
CA PRO A 163 -8.08 20.94 7.11
C PRO A 163 -8.56 19.50 7.23
N GLU A 164 -9.18 18.97 6.18
CA GLU A 164 -9.71 17.61 6.14
C GLU A 164 -8.61 16.55 6.21
N LEU A 165 -7.47 16.78 5.56
CA LEU A 165 -6.31 15.89 5.62
C LEU A 165 -5.61 15.98 6.99
N THR A 166 -5.54 17.18 7.57
CA THR A 166 -5.02 17.38 8.92
C THR A 166 -5.89 16.69 9.96
N GLN A 167 -7.21 16.79 9.82
CA GLN A 167 -8.16 16.16 10.74
C GLN A 167 -8.11 14.63 10.65
N ILE A 168 -7.91 14.07 9.45
CA ILE A 168 -7.78 12.62 9.33
C ILE A 168 -6.44 12.10 9.88
N TYR A 169 -5.34 12.84 9.71
CA TYR A 169 -4.08 12.53 10.41
C TYR A 169 -4.31 12.42 11.93
N ILE A 170 -4.95 13.43 12.53
CA ILE A 170 -5.22 13.46 13.98
C ILE A 170 -6.06 12.24 14.38
N ARG A 171 -7.08 11.90 13.59
CA ARG A 171 -7.99 10.79 13.86
C ARG A 171 -7.27 9.44 13.87
N PHE A 172 -6.45 9.18 12.85
CA PHE A 172 -5.66 7.96 12.75
C PHE A 172 -4.57 7.89 13.82
N ALA A 173 -3.86 8.99 14.08
CA ALA A 173 -2.87 9.09 15.16
C ALA A 173 -3.49 8.82 16.54
N LYS A 174 -4.70 9.32 16.82
CA LYS A 174 -5.44 9.02 18.06
C LYS A 174 -5.81 7.55 18.18
N THR A 175 -6.23 6.92 17.08
CA THR A 175 -6.55 5.50 17.04
C THR A 175 -5.31 4.65 17.34
N LEU A 176 -4.19 4.95 16.68
CA LEU A 176 -2.91 4.30 16.96
C LEU A 176 -2.47 4.53 18.41
N PHE A 177 -2.61 5.75 18.92
CA PHE A 177 -2.27 6.07 20.32
C PHE A 177 -3.14 5.31 21.32
N GLN A 178 -4.44 5.17 21.07
CA GLN A 178 -5.36 4.37 21.88
C GLN A 178 -4.95 2.89 21.94
N LEU A 179 -4.43 2.34 20.84
CA LEU A 179 -3.86 1.00 20.78
C LEU A 179 -2.48 0.88 21.44
N GLY A 180 -1.90 2.00 21.88
CA GLY A 180 -0.54 2.06 22.42
C GLY A 180 0.54 2.11 21.35
N ASN A 181 0.24 2.48 20.11
CA ASN A 181 1.13 2.50 18.93
C ASN A 181 1.88 1.17 18.70
N PRO A 182 1.17 0.04 18.52
CA PRO A 182 1.79 -1.25 18.26
C PRO A 182 2.13 -1.42 16.77
N GLU A 183 3.15 -2.23 16.46
CA GLU A 183 3.46 -2.61 15.08
C GLU A 183 2.37 -3.52 14.48
N ARG A 184 1.71 -4.31 15.33
CA ARG A 184 0.65 -5.26 14.92
C ARG A 184 -0.44 -5.38 15.97
N VAL A 185 -1.63 -5.78 15.52
CA VAL A 185 -2.78 -6.12 16.35
C VAL A 185 -3.32 -7.50 15.96
N TYR A 186 -4.02 -8.12 16.89
CA TYR A 186 -4.79 -9.34 16.65
C TYR A 186 -6.27 -8.98 16.56
N ALA A 187 -6.93 -9.37 15.47
CA ALA A 187 -8.33 -9.06 15.21
C ALA A 187 -9.20 -10.34 15.14
N PRO A 188 -10.48 -10.25 15.50
CA PRO A 188 -11.40 -11.38 15.39
C PRO A 188 -11.67 -11.71 13.92
N LEU A 189 -12.05 -12.95 13.64
CA LEU A 189 -12.33 -13.42 12.28
C LEU A 189 -13.40 -12.58 11.55
N THR A 190 -14.31 -11.95 12.30
CA THR A 190 -15.34 -11.04 11.81
C THR A 190 -14.80 -9.80 11.09
N ALA A 191 -13.50 -9.49 11.21
CA ALA A 191 -12.86 -8.42 10.45
C ALA A 191 -12.75 -8.74 8.95
N VAL A 192 -12.65 -10.03 8.57
CA VAL A 192 -12.50 -10.45 7.17
C VAL A 192 -13.71 -11.18 6.62
N VAL A 193 -14.44 -11.92 7.47
CA VAL A 193 -15.61 -12.70 7.06
C VAL A 193 -16.69 -12.68 8.12
N LYS A 194 -17.95 -12.55 7.71
CA LYS A 194 -19.13 -12.68 8.59
C LYS A 194 -20.02 -13.81 8.11
N ASP A 195 -20.74 -14.46 9.03
CA ASP A 195 -21.82 -15.38 8.65
C ASP A 195 -22.92 -14.60 7.92
N ASN A 196 -23.38 -15.13 6.78
CA ASN A 196 -24.42 -14.50 5.97
C ASN A 196 -25.86 -14.90 6.38
N GLY A 197 -26.02 -15.68 7.45
CA GLY A 197 -27.30 -16.17 7.97
C GLY A 197 -27.91 -17.33 7.19
N SER A 198 -27.28 -17.75 6.09
CA SER A 198 -27.73 -18.86 5.22
C SER A 198 -26.76 -20.05 5.22
N GLY A 199 -25.85 -20.10 6.20
CA GLY A 199 -24.82 -21.14 6.31
C GLY A 199 -23.60 -20.91 5.42
N GLY A 200 -23.41 -19.68 4.92
CA GLY A 200 -22.23 -19.28 4.15
C GLY A 200 -21.52 -18.07 4.78
N LEU A 201 -20.38 -17.71 4.21
CA LEU A 201 -19.59 -16.55 4.62
C LEU A 201 -19.77 -15.40 3.64
N SER A 202 -19.80 -14.17 4.17
CA SER A 202 -19.84 -12.91 3.42
C SER A 202 -18.58 -12.10 3.67
N GLN A 203 -18.09 -11.47 2.62
CA GLN A 203 -16.92 -10.59 2.60
C GLN A 203 -17.31 -9.10 2.46
N ALA A 204 -18.61 -8.79 2.46
CA ALA A 204 -19.10 -7.43 2.20
C ALA A 204 -18.57 -6.40 3.20
N ASP A 205 -18.35 -6.83 4.45
CA ASP A 205 -17.84 -6.00 5.54
C ASP A 205 -16.37 -6.32 5.88
N SER A 206 -15.59 -6.81 4.92
CA SER A 206 -14.19 -7.17 5.13
C SER A 206 -13.27 -5.95 5.13
N ILE A 207 -12.26 -5.92 6.02
CA ILE A 207 -11.15 -4.95 5.97
C ILE A 207 -10.31 -5.07 4.68
N MET A 208 -10.42 -6.20 3.98
CA MET A 208 -9.83 -6.37 2.65
C MET A 208 -10.49 -5.42 1.66
N ASN A 209 -11.81 -5.19 1.80
CA ASN A 209 -12.60 -4.43 0.85
C ASN A 209 -12.35 -2.92 0.98
N VAL A 210 -11.86 -2.31 -0.11
CA VAL A 210 -11.68 -0.86 -0.25
C VAL A 210 -12.92 -0.03 0.06
N ASP A 211 -14.12 -0.55 -0.20
CA ASP A 211 -15.39 0.16 0.06
C ASP A 211 -15.64 0.37 1.55
N MET A 212 -14.94 -0.36 2.43
CA MET A 212 -15.02 -0.18 3.87
C MET A 212 -14.58 1.24 4.28
N LEU A 213 -13.66 1.86 3.54
CA LEU A 213 -13.23 3.24 3.82
C LEU A 213 -14.35 4.26 3.60
N GLU A 214 -15.35 3.99 2.76
CA GLU A 214 -16.51 4.87 2.56
C GLU A 214 -17.41 4.99 3.81
N ARG A 215 -17.17 4.14 4.82
CA ARG A 215 -17.85 4.22 6.12
C ARG A 215 -17.16 5.18 7.08
N LEU A 216 -15.92 5.59 6.80
CA LEU A 216 -15.10 6.41 7.67
C LEU A 216 -15.84 7.68 8.11
N GLY A 217 -16.09 7.80 9.41
CA GLY A 217 -16.80 8.93 10.01
C GLY A 217 -18.29 8.99 9.74
N THR A 218 -18.90 7.92 9.24
CA THR A 218 -20.34 7.81 9.03
C THR A 218 -21.00 6.93 10.09
N ASN A 219 -22.32 6.98 10.19
CA ASN A 219 -23.11 6.10 11.08
C ASN A 219 -23.22 4.65 10.59
N ARG A 220 -22.69 4.33 9.41
CA ARG A 220 -22.63 2.95 8.86
C ARG A 220 -21.40 2.20 9.35
N ASP A 221 -20.46 2.89 9.97
CA ASP A 221 -19.25 2.29 10.50
C ASP A 221 -19.55 1.46 11.75
N GLU A 222 -18.78 0.40 11.94
CA GLU A 222 -18.94 -0.52 13.06
C GLU A 222 -17.74 -0.43 13.99
N GLN A 223 -17.93 -0.87 15.23
CA GLN A 223 -16.85 -1.03 16.18
C GLN A 223 -16.35 -2.46 16.16
N ILE A 224 -15.04 -2.63 16.23
CA ILE A 224 -14.38 -3.93 16.34
C ILE A 224 -13.37 -3.88 17.49
N ALA A 225 -13.39 -4.91 18.33
CA ALA A 225 -12.38 -5.08 19.36
C ALA A 225 -11.15 -5.74 18.74
N VAL A 226 -9.96 -5.18 18.98
CA VAL A 226 -8.67 -5.76 18.59
C VAL A 226 -7.74 -5.83 19.80
N ARG A 227 -6.74 -6.71 19.77
CA ARG A 227 -5.75 -6.84 20.84
C ARG A 227 -4.40 -6.35 20.36
N PRO A 228 -3.86 -5.25 20.93
CA PRO A 228 -2.55 -4.75 20.53
C PRO A 228 -1.45 -5.70 20.96
N PHE A 229 -0.47 -5.92 20.08
CA PHE A 229 0.74 -6.65 20.44
C PHE A 229 1.58 -5.83 21.43
N ILE A 230 2.10 -6.49 22.46
CA ILE A 230 3.03 -5.89 23.43
C ILE A 230 4.42 -6.51 23.23
N GLU A 231 4.52 -7.83 23.38
CA GLU A 231 5.73 -8.60 23.16
C GLU A 231 5.38 -10.07 22.87
N GLU A 232 6.37 -10.89 22.53
CA GLU A 232 6.14 -12.29 22.19
C GLU A 232 5.50 -13.06 23.35
N GLY A 233 4.32 -13.63 23.10
CA GLY A 233 3.52 -14.31 24.12
C GLY A 233 2.63 -13.40 24.97
N LEU A 234 2.70 -12.07 24.79
CA LEU A 234 1.89 -11.10 25.52
C LEU A 234 1.18 -10.10 24.58
N VAL A 235 -0.14 -10.06 24.70
CA VAL A 235 -1.01 -9.13 24.00
C VAL A 235 -1.83 -8.33 25.00
N GLY A 236 -2.15 -7.08 24.64
CA GLY A 236 -2.94 -6.20 25.47
C GLY A 236 -4.39 -6.64 25.62
N GLU A 237 -5.10 -5.91 26.48
CA GLU A 237 -6.54 -6.02 26.61
C GLU A 237 -7.24 -5.62 25.31
N PRO A 238 -8.45 -6.17 25.04
CA PRO A 238 -9.23 -5.76 23.88
C PRO A 238 -9.53 -4.26 23.87
N VAL A 239 -9.22 -3.60 22.76
CA VAL A 239 -9.48 -2.18 22.51
C VAL A 239 -10.49 -2.06 21.38
N SER A 240 -11.61 -1.38 21.63
CA SER A 240 -12.62 -1.09 20.60
C SER A 240 -12.19 0.10 19.74
N ILE A 241 -12.17 -0.11 18.42
CA ILE A 241 -11.87 0.91 17.41
C ILE A 241 -12.87 0.82 16.25
N SER A 242 -12.90 1.85 15.39
CA SER A 242 -13.69 1.80 14.15
C SER A 242 -13.12 0.75 13.19
N LEU A 243 -14.01 0.01 12.52
CA LEU A 243 -13.65 -0.95 11.48
C LEU A 243 -13.08 -0.24 10.25
N ALA A 244 -13.62 0.93 9.87
CA ALA A 244 -13.06 1.76 8.80
C ALA A 244 -11.66 2.29 9.14
N GLU A 245 -11.41 2.68 10.40
CA GLU A 245 -10.08 3.09 10.87
C GLU A 245 -9.10 1.93 10.89
N LEU A 246 -9.51 0.75 11.37
CA LEU A 246 -8.70 -0.47 11.27
C LEU A 246 -8.35 -0.78 9.81
N THR A 247 -9.32 -0.65 8.90
CA THR A 247 -9.10 -0.85 7.47
C THR A 247 -8.11 0.16 6.90
N ALA A 248 -8.20 1.44 7.28
CA ALA A 248 -7.27 2.46 6.82
C ALA A 248 -5.84 2.22 7.34
N LEU A 249 -5.74 1.82 8.61
CA LEU A 249 -4.46 1.66 9.32
C LEU A 249 -3.77 0.32 9.07
N THR A 250 -4.48 -0.69 8.57
CA THR A 250 -3.88 -2.01 8.29
C THR A 250 -3.05 -1.97 7.00
N ALA A 251 -1.76 -2.24 7.13
CA ALA A 251 -0.84 -2.36 6.01
C ALA A 251 -0.81 -3.78 5.44
N GLU A 252 -0.82 -4.79 6.31
CA GLU A 252 -0.66 -6.20 5.95
C GLU A 252 -1.59 -7.11 6.76
N LEU A 253 -2.16 -8.12 6.10
CA LEU A 253 -2.77 -9.29 6.73
C LEU A 253 -1.84 -10.49 6.57
N VAL A 254 -1.48 -11.14 7.68
CA VAL A 254 -0.76 -12.43 7.64
C VAL A 254 -1.76 -13.55 7.41
N PHE A 255 -1.55 -14.35 6.36
CA PHE A 255 -2.36 -15.49 5.97
C PHE A 255 -1.54 -16.79 6.03
N PRO A 256 -1.59 -17.53 7.16
CA PRO A 256 -0.87 -18.78 7.31
C PRO A 256 -1.42 -19.86 6.40
N LEU A 257 -0.60 -20.44 5.53
CA LEU A 257 -1.01 -21.57 4.69
C LEU A 257 -0.91 -22.86 5.50
N ILE A 258 -1.92 -23.73 5.44
CA ILE A 258 -1.91 -25.04 6.14
C ILE A 258 -1.43 -26.20 5.26
N ASN A 259 -1.68 -26.13 3.95
CA ASN A 259 -1.31 -27.18 3.01
C ASN A 259 0.10 -26.96 2.46
N PRO A 260 0.81 -28.04 2.07
CA PRO A 260 2.01 -27.92 1.26
C PRO A 260 1.72 -27.19 -0.05
N THR A 261 2.56 -26.23 -0.36
CA THR A 261 2.60 -25.46 -1.60
C THR A 261 2.96 -26.35 -2.78
N ARG A 262 2.41 -26.03 -3.96
CA ARG A 262 2.69 -26.76 -5.21
C ARG A 262 4.17 -26.69 -5.61
N VAL A 263 4.84 -25.59 -5.29
CA VAL A 263 6.25 -25.34 -5.61
C VAL A 263 7.06 -25.36 -4.30
N PRO A 264 7.89 -26.40 -4.04
CA PRO A 264 8.57 -26.57 -2.75
C PRO A 264 9.42 -25.37 -2.28
N ALA A 265 9.98 -24.59 -3.22
CA ALA A 265 10.73 -23.38 -2.88
C ALA A 265 9.88 -22.32 -2.15
N VAL A 266 8.56 -22.36 -2.30
CA VAL A 266 7.59 -21.44 -1.65
C VAL A 266 7.27 -21.86 -0.22
N GLU A 267 7.77 -23.01 0.26
CA GLU A 267 7.68 -23.37 1.68
C GLU A 267 8.58 -22.51 2.58
N THR A 268 9.67 -21.98 2.02
CA THR A 268 10.73 -21.28 2.78
C THR A 268 10.76 -19.78 2.49
N VAL A 269 9.80 -19.27 1.72
CA VAL A 269 9.67 -17.84 1.41
C VAL A 269 8.23 -17.40 1.62
N ASP A 270 8.05 -16.12 1.95
CA ASP A 270 6.73 -15.51 1.98
C ASP A 270 6.35 -15.03 0.59
N LEU A 271 5.06 -15.15 0.23
CA LEU A 271 4.50 -14.55 -0.96
C LEU A 271 3.62 -13.36 -0.54
N LEU A 272 3.95 -12.18 -1.06
CA LEU A 272 3.17 -10.97 -0.84
C LEU A 272 2.28 -10.70 -2.04
N ASP A 273 0.98 -10.60 -1.80
CA ASP A 273 0.01 -10.14 -2.79
C ASP A 273 -0.33 -8.67 -2.50
N PHE A 274 -0.01 -7.80 -3.45
CA PHE A 274 -0.20 -6.37 -3.34
C PHE A 274 -1.55 -5.97 -3.96
N PRO A 275 -2.25 -5.00 -3.35
CA PRO A 275 -3.36 -4.36 -4.05
C PRO A 275 -2.80 -3.73 -5.32
N GLY A 276 -3.50 -3.86 -6.45
CA GLY A 276 -3.02 -3.23 -7.67
C GLY A 276 -3.16 -1.70 -7.59
N TYR A 277 -2.67 -1.02 -8.62
CA TYR A 277 -2.59 0.44 -8.63
C TYR A 277 -3.85 1.09 -9.19
N ARG A 278 -4.21 2.25 -8.63
CA ARG A 278 -5.34 3.05 -9.10
C ARG A 278 -4.90 4.28 -9.88
N GLY A 279 -5.73 4.67 -10.85
CA GLY A 279 -5.63 5.97 -11.52
C GLY A 279 -5.79 7.14 -10.54
N ARG A 280 -5.02 8.20 -10.79
CA ARG A 280 -5.02 9.44 -9.99
C ARG A 280 -6.16 10.37 -10.39
N LEU A 281 -6.64 11.17 -9.45
CA LEU A 281 -7.81 12.04 -9.66
C LEU A 281 -7.53 13.33 -10.44
N ALA A 282 -6.36 13.93 -10.23
CA ALA A 282 -5.99 15.26 -10.75
C ALA A 282 -6.99 16.37 -10.37
N ILE A 283 -7.42 16.39 -9.10
CA ILE A 283 -8.36 17.39 -8.57
C ILE A 283 -7.66 18.70 -8.18
N THR A 284 -8.37 19.82 -8.18
CA THR A 284 -7.84 21.07 -7.59
C THR A 284 -8.30 21.30 -6.16
N SER A 285 -9.42 20.67 -5.77
CA SER A 285 -9.99 20.75 -4.43
C SER A 285 -10.85 19.52 -4.14
N LEU A 286 -11.07 19.22 -2.86
CA LEU A 286 -11.87 18.08 -2.42
C LEU A 286 -13.33 18.11 -2.92
N SER A 287 -13.88 19.30 -3.19
CA SER A 287 -15.25 19.46 -3.68
C SER A 287 -15.45 18.97 -5.12
N GLU A 288 -14.38 18.75 -5.89
CA GLU A 288 -14.45 18.17 -7.23
C GLU A 288 -14.73 16.67 -7.22
N VAL A 289 -14.51 16.00 -6.09
CA VAL A 289 -14.81 14.57 -5.94
C VAL A 289 -16.31 14.40 -5.73
N LYS A 290 -17.01 13.97 -6.79
CA LYS A 290 -18.48 13.88 -6.83
C LYS A 290 -19.05 12.60 -6.23
N GLU A 291 -18.27 11.53 -6.17
CA GLU A 291 -18.71 10.21 -5.73
C GLU A 291 -17.96 9.80 -4.45
N GLY A 292 -18.73 9.31 -3.47
CA GLY A 292 -18.19 8.84 -2.20
C GLY A 292 -17.66 9.97 -1.30
N ASN A 293 -16.93 9.56 -0.27
CA ASN A 293 -16.24 10.45 0.64
C ASN A 293 -14.88 10.89 0.02
N PRO A 294 -14.68 12.19 -0.27
CA PRO A 294 -13.46 12.67 -0.93
C PRO A 294 -12.17 12.31 -0.19
N VAL A 295 -12.19 12.40 1.14
CA VAL A 295 -11.04 12.07 2.00
C VAL A 295 -10.74 10.57 1.92
N SER A 296 -11.77 9.74 1.91
CA SER A 296 -11.62 8.28 1.81
C SER A 296 -11.02 7.86 0.47
N GLN A 297 -11.45 8.51 -0.62
CA GLN A 297 -10.90 8.28 -1.96
C GLN A 297 -9.42 8.66 -2.08
N LEU A 298 -9.01 9.74 -1.43
CA LEU A 298 -7.60 10.15 -1.37
C LEU A 298 -6.74 9.22 -0.52
N ILE A 299 -7.22 8.86 0.68
CA ILE A 299 -6.52 7.92 1.57
C ILE A 299 -6.30 6.60 0.87
N LEU A 300 -7.31 6.08 0.17
CA LEU A 300 -7.20 4.81 -0.52
C LEU A 300 -6.12 4.84 -1.61
N ARG A 301 -6.07 5.91 -2.42
CA ARG A 301 -5.05 6.07 -3.48
C ARG A 301 -3.65 6.32 -2.92
N GLY A 302 -3.55 7.11 -1.85
CA GLY A 302 -2.30 7.32 -1.12
C GLY A 302 -1.79 6.02 -0.50
N LYS A 303 -2.67 5.29 0.20
CA LYS A 303 -2.37 4.02 0.88
C LYS A 303 -1.87 2.97 -0.09
N VAL A 304 -2.63 2.70 -1.16
CA VAL A 304 -2.28 1.67 -2.15
C VAL A 304 -0.92 1.95 -2.79
N ALA A 305 -0.65 3.20 -3.18
CA ALA A 305 0.63 3.57 -3.75
C ALA A 305 1.78 3.49 -2.73
N TYR A 306 1.54 3.99 -1.53
CA TYR A 306 2.53 3.99 -0.46
C TYR A 306 2.88 2.57 0.01
N LEU A 307 1.95 1.62 -0.02
CA LEU A 307 2.22 0.23 0.35
C LEU A 307 3.38 -0.35 -0.46
N PHE A 308 3.39 -0.20 -1.78
CA PHE A 308 4.50 -0.73 -2.57
C PHE A 308 5.82 0.00 -2.29
N GLU A 309 5.75 1.33 -2.10
CA GLU A 309 6.91 2.16 -1.76
C GLU A 309 7.52 1.76 -0.41
N ARG A 310 6.68 1.52 0.61
CA ARG A 310 7.09 1.03 1.94
C ARG A 310 7.93 -0.23 1.84
N TYR A 311 7.46 -1.23 1.11
CA TYR A 311 8.16 -2.52 0.99
C TYR A 311 9.39 -2.45 0.09
N THR A 312 9.43 -1.47 -0.82
CA THR A 312 10.63 -1.16 -1.61
C THR A 312 11.71 -0.54 -0.71
N ASP A 313 11.31 0.42 0.13
CA ASP A 313 12.21 1.17 0.99
C ASP A 313 12.71 0.32 2.18
N SER A 314 11.88 -0.56 2.74
CA SER A 314 12.30 -1.53 3.76
C SER A 314 13.06 -2.74 3.20
N GLN A 315 13.20 -2.84 1.87
CA GLN A 315 13.83 -3.96 1.16
C GLN A 315 13.21 -5.34 1.49
N GLU A 316 11.91 -5.36 1.83
CA GLU A 316 11.18 -6.59 2.13
C GLU A 316 10.75 -7.38 0.88
N MET A 317 11.03 -6.87 -0.33
CA MET A 317 10.78 -7.54 -1.61
C MET A 317 12.08 -7.88 -2.34
N ASN A 318 12.48 -9.16 -2.31
CA ASN A 318 13.67 -9.62 -3.03
C ASN A 318 13.40 -10.00 -4.49
N ILE A 319 12.19 -10.46 -4.78
CA ILE A 319 11.72 -10.88 -6.10
C ILE A 319 10.36 -10.21 -6.33
N LEU A 320 10.18 -9.61 -7.51
CA LEU A 320 8.94 -8.96 -7.91
C LEU A 320 8.40 -9.64 -9.16
N VAL A 321 7.15 -10.10 -9.09
CA VAL A 321 6.43 -10.68 -10.22
C VAL A 321 5.37 -9.70 -10.70
N VAL A 322 5.59 -9.10 -11.86
CA VAL A 322 4.61 -8.22 -12.51
C VAL A 322 3.72 -9.07 -13.39
N CYS A 323 2.43 -9.10 -13.09
CA CYS A 323 1.44 -9.84 -13.88
C CYS A 323 0.69 -8.89 -14.82
N THR A 324 0.62 -9.21 -16.11
CA THR A 324 -0.18 -8.43 -17.08
C THR A 324 -1.05 -9.36 -17.90
N PRO A 325 -2.37 -9.12 -17.99
CA PRO A 325 -3.24 -9.93 -18.84
C PRO A 325 -2.90 -9.74 -20.32
N SER A 326 -2.86 -10.83 -21.08
CA SER A 326 -2.52 -10.85 -22.52
C SER A 326 -3.51 -10.11 -23.42
N THR A 327 -4.65 -9.69 -22.85
CA THR A 327 -5.77 -9.05 -23.55
C THR A 327 -5.90 -7.56 -23.26
N LYS A 328 -5.18 -7.01 -22.26
CA LYS A 328 -5.30 -5.60 -21.87
C LYS A 328 -3.93 -4.94 -21.72
N GLN A 329 -3.89 -3.68 -22.12
CA GLN A 329 -2.80 -2.79 -21.76
C GLN A 329 -2.99 -2.34 -20.31
N SER A 330 -1.91 -2.11 -19.58
CA SER A 330 -1.97 -1.43 -18.29
C SER A 330 -2.47 0.01 -18.49
N ASP A 331 -3.61 0.33 -17.86
CA ASP A 331 -4.25 1.64 -17.86
C ASP A 331 -3.63 2.61 -16.84
N VAL A 332 -2.67 2.14 -16.04
CA VAL A 332 -2.12 2.89 -14.91
C VAL A 332 -0.69 3.37 -15.19
N ASN A 333 -0.57 4.64 -15.57
CA ASN A 333 0.71 5.28 -15.91
C ASN A 333 1.71 5.32 -14.75
N SER A 334 1.21 5.36 -13.51
CA SER A 334 2.05 5.51 -12.30
C SER A 334 2.87 4.27 -11.95
N VAL A 335 2.60 3.10 -12.57
CA VAL A 335 3.32 1.85 -12.29
C VAL A 335 4.78 1.89 -12.78
N GLY A 336 5.07 2.62 -13.86
CA GLY A 336 6.42 2.70 -14.44
C GLY A 336 7.49 3.27 -13.48
N PRO A 337 7.30 4.49 -12.93
CA PRO A 337 8.26 5.07 -11.99
C PRO A 337 8.41 4.25 -10.71
N VAL A 338 7.32 3.62 -10.25
CA VAL A 338 7.31 2.73 -9.09
C VAL A 338 8.21 1.50 -9.33
N LEU A 339 8.06 0.85 -10.48
CA LEU A 339 8.90 -0.27 -10.89
C LEU A 339 10.37 0.14 -11.01
N GLU A 340 10.65 1.28 -11.64
CA GLU A 340 12.01 1.79 -11.78
C GLU A 340 12.65 2.05 -10.41
N ARG A 341 11.93 2.65 -9.45
CA ARG A 341 12.42 2.85 -8.08
C ARG A 341 12.77 1.54 -7.40
N TRP A 342 11.93 0.51 -7.54
CA TRP A 342 12.22 -0.82 -7.00
C TRP A 342 13.44 -1.47 -7.66
N ILE A 343 13.58 -1.37 -8.98
CA ILE A 343 14.74 -1.89 -9.72
C ILE A 343 16.02 -1.21 -9.22
N ASN A 344 16.00 0.11 -9.11
CA ASN A 344 17.14 0.90 -8.65
C ASN A 344 17.56 0.50 -7.23
N LYS A 345 16.61 0.47 -6.28
CA LYS A 345 16.89 0.12 -4.87
C LYS A 345 17.28 -1.34 -4.64
N THR A 346 16.78 -2.29 -5.43
CA THR A 346 16.96 -3.73 -5.14
C THR A 346 17.86 -4.49 -6.13
N GLN A 347 17.87 -4.09 -7.40
CA GLN A 347 18.62 -4.74 -8.47
C GLN A 347 19.89 -3.94 -8.83
N GLY A 348 19.80 -2.61 -8.79
CA GLY A 348 20.86 -1.67 -9.07
C GLY A 348 20.48 -0.64 -10.15
N ASP A 349 21.01 0.58 -10.00
CA ASP A 349 20.65 1.74 -10.82
C ASP A 349 21.11 1.61 -12.29
N ASN A 350 22.19 0.87 -12.53
CA ASN A 350 22.80 0.75 -13.85
C ASN A 350 23.00 -0.73 -14.27
N PRO A 351 23.25 -1.00 -15.57
CA PRO A 351 23.39 -2.36 -16.07
C PRO A 351 24.55 -3.16 -15.45
N ILE A 352 25.60 -2.46 -15.00
CA ILE A 352 26.78 -3.10 -14.38
C ILE A 352 26.42 -3.64 -13.01
N ASP A 353 25.67 -2.88 -12.22
CA ASP A 353 25.22 -3.32 -10.89
C ASP A 353 24.18 -4.44 -10.99
N ARG A 354 23.23 -4.32 -11.93
CA ARG A 354 22.24 -5.38 -12.19
C ARG A 354 22.89 -6.69 -12.64
N ALA A 355 24.00 -6.63 -13.39
CA ALA A 355 24.74 -7.82 -13.84
C ALA A 355 25.38 -8.64 -12.71
N LYS A 356 25.51 -8.09 -11.49
CA LYS A 356 26.13 -8.78 -10.34
C LYS A 356 25.25 -9.87 -9.73
N ARG A 357 23.97 -9.94 -10.11
CA ARG A 357 22.99 -10.90 -9.56
C ARG A 357 22.03 -11.39 -10.64
N LYS A 358 21.30 -12.45 -10.35
CA LYS A 358 20.17 -12.87 -11.21
C LYS A 358 19.05 -11.83 -11.12
N PRO A 359 18.31 -11.55 -12.20
CA PRO A 359 17.23 -10.57 -12.13
C PRO A 359 16.14 -11.02 -11.17
N GLY A 360 15.82 -10.18 -10.19
CA GLY A 360 14.68 -10.37 -9.28
C GLY A 360 13.35 -9.92 -9.88
N LEU A 361 13.36 -9.20 -11.01
CA LEU A 361 12.15 -8.84 -11.74
C LEU A 361 11.75 -9.98 -12.67
N LEU A 362 10.50 -10.41 -12.57
CA LEU A 362 9.87 -11.41 -13.43
C LEU A 362 8.59 -10.81 -14.01
N TRP A 363 8.38 -10.97 -15.32
CA TRP A 363 7.14 -10.55 -15.96
C TRP A 363 6.33 -11.78 -16.35
N ALA A 364 5.08 -11.88 -15.90
CA ALA A 364 4.18 -12.97 -16.25
C ALA A 364 3.02 -12.43 -17.09
N ILE A 365 2.90 -12.92 -18.33
CA ILE A 365 1.75 -12.62 -19.17
C ILE A 365 0.66 -13.67 -18.90
N THR A 366 -0.51 -13.22 -18.46
CA THR A 366 -1.60 -14.10 -17.99
C THR A 366 -2.82 -14.08 -18.91
N MET A 367 -3.85 -14.88 -18.59
CA MET A 367 -5.14 -14.90 -19.30
C MET A 367 -5.02 -15.22 -20.81
N PHE A 368 -4.08 -16.07 -21.20
CA PHE A 368 -3.91 -16.48 -22.61
C PHE A 368 -5.12 -17.24 -23.16
N ASP A 369 -5.88 -17.93 -22.30
CA ASP A 369 -7.14 -18.56 -22.64
C ASP A 369 -8.12 -17.57 -23.29
N MET A 370 -8.21 -16.34 -22.76
CA MET A 370 -9.07 -15.31 -23.34
C MET A 370 -8.58 -14.85 -24.70
N ARG A 371 -7.28 -14.57 -24.83
CA ARG A 371 -6.67 -14.11 -26.09
C ARG A 371 -6.80 -15.17 -27.17
N ILE A 372 -6.44 -16.42 -26.84
CA ILE A 372 -6.55 -17.56 -27.75
C ILE A 372 -8.00 -17.69 -28.21
N SER A 373 -8.95 -17.70 -27.27
CA SER A 373 -10.38 -17.80 -27.61
C SER A 373 -10.85 -16.69 -28.55
N SER A 374 -10.40 -15.45 -28.34
CA SER A 374 -10.72 -14.32 -29.22
C SER A 374 -10.04 -14.39 -30.60
N ASP A 375 -8.97 -15.17 -30.70
CA ASP A 375 -8.13 -15.28 -31.90
C ASP A 375 -8.46 -16.52 -32.75
N LEU A 376 -9.21 -17.48 -32.24
CA LEU A 376 -9.59 -18.72 -32.97
C LEU A 376 -10.29 -18.47 -34.31
N GLY A 377 -10.99 -17.34 -34.47
CA GLY A 377 -11.70 -16.97 -35.70
C GLY A 377 -10.93 -16.06 -36.65
N LYS A 378 -9.69 -15.68 -36.32
CA LYS A 378 -8.89 -14.73 -37.10
C LYS A 378 -8.09 -15.44 -38.19
N ASP A 379 -7.87 -14.76 -39.31
CA ASP A 379 -6.96 -15.25 -40.35
C ASP A 379 -5.48 -15.11 -39.95
N GLU A 380 -4.59 -15.70 -40.75
CA GLU A 380 -3.15 -15.75 -40.44
C GLU A 380 -2.50 -14.36 -40.35
N ASP A 381 -2.95 -13.39 -41.16
CA ASP A 381 -2.39 -12.03 -41.16
C ASP A 381 -2.83 -11.27 -39.91
N MET A 382 -4.10 -11.41 -39.51
CA MET A 382 -4.60 -10.88 -38.24
C MET A 382 -3.90 -11.52 -37.03
N LEU A 383 -3.57 -12.81 -37.09
CA LEU A 383 -2.80 -13.48 -36.04
C LEU A 383 -1.37 -12.95 -35.96
N LYS A 384 -0.70 -12.74 -37.10
CA LYS A 384 0.65 -12.12 -37.14
C LYS A 384 0.64 -10.72 -36.54
N MET A 385 -0.40 -9.92 -36.79
CA MET A 385 -0.55 -8.60 -36.16
C MET A 385 -0.83 -8.71 -34.66
N SER A 386 -1.75 -9.61 -34.27
CA SER A 386 -2.15 -9.83 -32.88
C SER A 386 -1.00 -10.34 -32.03
N TRP A 387 -0.19 -11.29 -32.50
CA TRP A 387 0.87 -11.93 -31.69
C TRP A 387 2.27 -11.37 -31.95
N GLY A 388 2.49 -10.77 -33.12
CA GLY A 388 3.80 -10.29 -33.56
C GLY A 388 4.20 -8.93 -32.98
N GLN A 389 5.07 -8.23 -33.71
CA GLN A 389 5.86 -7.10 -33.21
C GLN A 389 5.05 -5.87 -32.74
N GLY A 390 3.81 -5.72 -33.24
CA GLY A 390 2.87 -4.66 -32.81
C GLY A 390 1.74 -5.14 -31.90
N GLY A 391 1.73 -6.43 -31.54
CA GLY A 391 0.63 -7.10 -30.87
C GLY A 391 0.90 -7.34 -29.39
N LEU A 392 1.10 -8.61 -29.01
CA LEU A 392 1.18 -9.06 -27.62
C LEU A 392 2.18 -8.25 -26.78
N LEU A 393 3.48 -8.32 -27.11
CA LEU A 393 4.52 -7.65 -26.33
C LEU A 393 4.41 -6.12 -26.37
N LYS A 394 3.91 -5.57 -27.48
CA LYS A 394 3.67 -4.13 -27.59
C LYS A 394 2.59 -3.70 -26.60
N GLN A 395 1.45 -4.39 -26.61
CA GLN A 395 0.29 -4.11 -25.78
C GLN A 395 0.57 -4.34 -24.28
N THR A 396 1.26 -5.43 -23.93
CA THR A 396 1.45 -5.80 -22.52
C THR A 396 2.64 -5.09 -21.87
N ILE A 397 3.71 -4.79 -22.63
CA ILE A 397 4.97 -4.28 -22.07
C ILE A 397 5.43 -3.01 -22.80
N LEU A 398 5.77 -3.10 -24.08
CA LEU A 398 6.60 -2.08 -24.75
C LEU A 398 5.90 -0.72 -24.91
N GLU A 399 4.58 -0.68 -24.99
CA GLU A 399 3.87 0.59 -25.11
C GLU A 399 3.94 1.43 -23.83
N ARG A 400 3.92 0.77 -22.66
CA ARG A 400 3.98 1.44 -21.36
C ARG A 400 5.42 1.61 -20.86
N PHE A 401 6.25 0.59 -21.07
CA PHE A 401 7.58 0.50 -20.46
C PHE A 401 8.73 0.62 -21.48
N GLY A 402 8.44 0.70 -22.78
CA GLY A 402 9.46 0.74 -23.84
C GLY A 402 10.44 1.91 -23.78
N ASN A 403 10.06 3.01 -23.12
CA ASN A 403 10.92 4.18 -22.95
C ASN A 403 11.87 4.07 -21.75
N TYR A 404 11.73 3.05 -20.91
CA TYR A 404 12.58 2.90 -19.73
C TYR A 404 13.92 2.25 -20.10
N THR A 405 15.00 2.85 -19.62
CA THR A 405 16.36 2.36 -19.89
C THR A 405 16.56 0.95 -19.36
N TRP A 406 16.03 0.62 -18.18
CA TRP A 406 16.17 -0.72 -17.59
C TRP A 406 15.57 -1.83 -18.47
N LEU A 407 14.55 -1.54 -19.29
CA LEU A 407 13.94 -2.53 -20.17
C LEU A 407 14.82 -2.81 -21.40
N ASN A 408 15.40 -1.76 -21.97
CA ASN A 408 16.23 -1.85 -23.17
C ASN A 408 17.68 -2.25 -22.87
N GLU A 409 18.17 -1.93 -21.68
CA GLU A 409 19.53 -2.15 -21.20
C GLU A 409 19.51 -2.70 -19.77
N TRP A 410 19.07 -3.96 -19.64
CA TRP A 410 18.99 -4.60 -18.33
C TRP A 410 20.38 -4.89 -17.77
N ALA A 411 21.18 -5.69 -18.46
CA ALA A 411 22.52 -6.09 -18.04
C ALA A 411 23.38 -6.55 -19.22
N ASN A 412 24.70 -6.34 -19.16
CA ASN A 412 25.67 -6.87 -20.14
C ASN A 412 25.34 -6.54 -21.62
N GLY A 413 24.80 -5.34 -21.88
CA GLY A 413 24.41 -4.91 -23.22
C GLY A 413 23.19 -5.64 -23.79
N LYS A 414 22.39 -6.30 -22.94
CA LYS A 414 21.16 -7.01 -23.32
C LYS A 414 19.92 -6.34 -22.74
N PRO A 415 18.79 -6.37 -23.47
CA PRO A 415 17.50 -5.97 -22.93
C PRO A 415 17.01 -6.94 -21.86
N PHE A 416 15.99 -6.52 -21.12
CA PHE A 416 15.28 -7.37 -20.18
C PHE A 416 14.58 -8.51 -20.92
N ASP A 417 14.84 -9.76 -20.52
CA ASP A 417 14.33 -10.98 -21.16
C ASP A 417 13.65 -11.95 -20.18
N ASN A 418 13.44 -11.57 -18.92
CA ASN A 418 12.74 -12.36 -17.91
C ASN A 418 11.20 -12.25 -18.04
N VAL A 419 10.67 -12.63 -19.19
CA VAL A 419 9.23 -12.60 -19.53
C VAL A 419 8.72 -14.03 -19.74
N PHE A 420 7.60 -14.37 -19.11
CA PHE A 420 6.99 -15.71 -19.05
C PHE A 420 5.54 -15.73 -19.55
#